data_AF-A0A0C3IN93-F1
#
_entry.id   AF-A0A0C3IN93-F1
#
_cell.length_a   1.000
_cell.length_b   1.000
_cell.length_c   1.000
_cell.angle_alpha   90.00
_cell.angle_beta   90.00
_cell.angle_gamma   90.00
#
_symmetry.space_group_name_H-M   'P 1'
#
loop_
_entity.id
_entity.type
_entity.pdbx_description
1 polymer ?
#
loop_
_entity_poly.entity_id
_entity_poly.type
_entity_poly.pdbx_seq_one_letter_code
_entity_poly.pdbx_strand_id
1 'polypeptide(L)'
;VYRINWLKARARRDRWKEELSLVRHEMLWSTIWFKSQKNRWEKRDEQSLEPGTEAFANKQMGLWGDFAKKARLIIQGKQIDCT
;
A
#
# COMPACT_ATOMS: atom_id res chain seq x y z
N VAL A 1 13.79 24.17 33.83
CA VAL A 1 13.96 24.04 32.36
C VAL A 1 14.18 22.60 31.89
N TYR A 2 15.00 21.79 32.58
CA TYR A 2 15.34 20.41 32.18
C TYR A 2 14.13 19.46 31.99
N ARG A 3 13.15 19.49 32.90
CA ARG A 3 11.93 18.65 32.85
C ARG A 3 11.07 18.93 31.60
N ILE A 4 10.91 20.19 31.21
CA ILE A 4 10.13 20.58 30.03
C ILE A 4 10.81 20.08 28.76
N ASN A 5 12.14 20.22 28.68
CA ASN A 5 12.90 19.73 27.53
C ASN A 5 12.80 18.21 27.38
N TRP A 6 12.85 17.47 28.49
CA TRP A 6 12.63 16.03 28.49
C TRP A 6 11.23 15.63 28.02
N LEU A 7 10.18 16.31 28.51
CA LEU A 7 8.79 16.05 28.07
C LEU A 7 8.62 16.30 26.56
N LYS A 8 9.18 17.39 26.04
CA LYS A 8 9.15 17.69 24.59
C LYS A 8 9.89 16.64 23.77
N ALA A 9 11.04 16.16 24.25
CA ALA A 9 11.80 15.11 23.58
C ALA A 9 11.04 13.78 23.57
N ARG A 10 10.41 13.41 24.69
CA ARG A 10 9.56 12.23 24.80
C ARG A 10 8.37 12.30 23.85
N ALA A 11 7.62 13.40 23.85
CA ALA A 11 6.47 13.59 22.97
C ALA A 11 6.86 13.46 21.48
N ARG A 12 8.00 14.01 21.06
CA ARG A 12 8.50 13.82 19.69
C ARG A 12 8.80 12.36 19.39
N ARG A 13 9.47 11.65 20.31
CA ARG A 13 9.78 10.23 20.14
C ARG A 13 8.50 9.40 19.99
N ASP A 14 7.51 9.65 20.82
CA ASP A 14 6.25 8.91 20.81
C ASP A 14 5.47 9.18 19.50
N ARG A 15 5.40 10.44 19.06
CA ARG A 15 4.85 10.79 17.73
C ARG A 15 5.56 10.08 16.58
N TRP A 16 6.90 10.04 16.58
CA TRP A 16 7.65 9.34 15.54
C TRP A 16 7.35 7.84 15.50
N LYS A 17 7.11 7.21 16.66
CA LYS A 17 6.69 5.81 16.71
C LYS A 17 5.29 5.61 16.13
N GLU A 18 4.37 6.51 16.42
CA GLU A 18 3.02 6.50 15.86
C GLU A 18 3.04 6.67 14.34
N GLU A 19 3.75 7.69 13.84
CA GLU A 19 3.91 7.95 12.41
C GLU A 19 4.52 6.75 11.68
N LEU A 20 5.55 6.12 12.25
CA LEU A 20 6.14 4.91 11.68
C LEU A 20 5.11 3.76 11.58
N SER A 21 4.27 3.59 12.61
CA SER A 21 3.20 2.60 12.58
C SER A 21 2.17 2.92 11.50
N LEU A 22 1.71 4.17 11.42
CA LEU A 22 0.73 4.62 10.43
C LEU A 22 1.23 4.40 9.00
N VAL A 23 2.45 4.85 8.69
CA VAL A 23 3.04 4.69 7.35
C VAL A 23 3.14 3.22 6.96
N ARG A 24 3.51 2.33 7.90
CA ARG A 24 3.53 0.87 7.64
C ARG A 24 2.16 0.33 7.27
N HIS A 25 1.12 0.75 7.99
CA HIS A 25 -0.26 0.34 7.69
C HIS A 25 -0.75 0.92 6.36
N GLU A 26 -0.45 2.18 6.05
CA GLU A 26 -0.80 2.82 4.77
C GLU A 26 -0.14 2.13 3.58
N MET A 27 1.14 1.72 3.71
CA MET A 27 1.85 0.95 2.68
C MET A 27 1.18 -0.42 2.43
N LEU A 28 0.82 -1.12 3.51
CA LEU A 28 0.10 -2.39 3.41
C LEU A 28 -1.28 -2.21 2.76
N TRP A 29 -2.04 -1.21 3.20
CA TRP A 29 -3.35 -0.87 2.66
C TRP A 29 -3.28 -0.54 1.17
N SER A 30 -2.28 0.24 0.74
CA SER A 30 -2.07 0.57 -0.67
C SER A 30 -1.88 -0.70 -1.51
N THR A 31 -1.14 -1.68 -1.01
CA THR A 31 -0.94 -2.97 -1.70
C THR A 31 -2.23 -3.77 -1.81
N ILE A 32 -3.01 -3.81 -0.72
CA ILE A 32 -4.32 -4.49 -0.69
C ILE A 32 -5.29 -3.79 -1.66
N TRP A 33 -5.26 -2.46 -1.71
CA TRP A 33 -6.07 -1.67 -2.62
C TRP A 33 -5.77 -1.96 -4.09
N PHE A 34 -4.49 -2.05 -4.49
CA PHE A 34 -4.16 -2.44 -5.87
C PHE A 34 -4.68 -3.84 -6.22
N LYS A 35 -4.60 -4.79 -5.28
CA LYS A 35 -5.18 -6.12 -5.48
C LYS A 35 -6.70 -6.07 -5.61
N SER A 36 -7.38 -5.26 -4.80
CA SER A 36 -8.84 -5.13 -4.88
C SER A 36 -9.28 -4.48 -6.21
N GLN A 37 -8.51 -3.53 -6.74
CA GLN A 37 -8.75 -2.96 -8.07
C GLN A 37 -8.58 -3.99 -9.18
N LYS A 38 -7.51 -4.80 -9.14
CA LYS A 38 -7.34 -5.91 -10.07
C LYS A 38 -8.56 -6.84 -10.06
N ASN A 39 -8.98 -7.30 -8.88
CA ASN A 39 -10.12 -8.20 -8.72
C ASN A 39 -11.44 -7.56 -9.19
N ARG A 40 -11.57 -6.23 -9.08
CA ARG A 40 -12.74 -5.51 -9.61
C ARG A 40 -12.76 -5.54 -11.14
N TRP A 41 -11.61 -5.44 -11.80
CA TRP A 41 -11.52 -5.55 -13.26
C TRP A 41 -11.71 -6.98 -13.75
N GLU A 42 -11.23 -7.98 -13.00
CA GLU A 42 -11.50 -9.40 -13.25
C GLU A 42 -13.00 -9.69 -13.29
N LYS A 43 -13.75 -9.21 -12.29
CA LYS A 43 -15.22 -9.32 -12.29
C LYS A 43 -15.92 -8.60 -13.44
N ARG A 44 -15.31 -7.55 -13.99
CA ARG A 44 -15.85 -6.82 -15.15
C ARG A 44 -15.57 -7.57 -16.44
N ASP A 45 -14.42 -8.21 -16.53
CA ASP A 45 -14.04 -9.09 -17.65
C ASP A 45 -15.00 -10.28 -17.76
N GLU A 46 -15.32 -10.92 -16.64
CA GLU A 46 -16.32 -12.00 -16.54
C GLU A 46 -17.72 -11.61 -17.05
N GLN A 47 -18.05 -10.31 -17.00
CA GLN A 47 -19.34 -9.75 -17.44
C GLN A 47 -19.26 -9.14 -18.85
N SER A 48 -18.09 -9.18 -19.48
CA SER A 48 -17.89 -8.59 -20.79
C SER A 48 -18.50 -9.45 -21.88
N LEU A 49 -19.29 -8.82 -22.76
CA LEU A 49 -19.87 -9.44 -23.95
C LEU A 49 -19.12 -9.05 -25.23
N GLU A 50 -18.36 -7.96 -25.19
CA GLU A 50 -17.66 -7.42 -26.34
C GLU A 50 -16.14 -7.65 -26.24
N PRO A 51 -15.48 -8.11 -27.32
CA PRO A 51 -14.04 -8.36 -27.33
C PRO A 51 -13.18 -7.13 -26.98
N GLY A 52 -13.67 -5.92 -27.32
CA GLY A 52 -12.97 -4.67 -26.99
C GLY A 52 -12.96 -4.37 -25.49
N THR A 53 -14.07 -4.66 -24.81
CA THR A 53 -14.21 -4.47 -23.36
C THR A 53 -13.38 -5.50 -22.60
N GLU A 54 -13.33 -6.74 -23.10
CA GLU A 54 -12.46 -7.81 -22.59
C GLU A 54 -10.98 -7.43 -22.71
N ALA A 55 -10.54 -6.97 -23.88
CA ALA A 55 -9.16 -6.54 -24.09
C ALA A 55 -8.76 -5.38 -23.15
N PHE A 56 -9.67 -4.44 -22.91
CA PHE A 56 -9.43 -3.33 -21.99
C PHE A 56 -9.39 -3.79 -20.53
N ALA A 57 -10.30 -4.66 -20.10
CA ALA A 57 -10.33 -5.19 -18.74
C ALA A 57 -9.05 -6.00 -18.44
N ASN A 58 -8.60 -6.83 -19.37
CA ASN A 58 -7.33 -7.54 -19.28
C ASN A 58 -6.13 -6.60 -19.12
N LYS A 59 -6.07 -5.51 -19.89
CA LYS A 59 -5.03 -4.48 -19.74
C LYS A 59 -5.05 -3.85 -18.33
N GLN A 60 -6.24 -3.54 -17.81
CA GLN A 60 -6.38 -2.99 -16.46
C GLN A 60 -5.92 -3.99 -15.39
N MET A 61 -6.31 -5.26 -15.50
CA MET A 61 -5.89 -6.32 -14.58
C MET A 61 -4.35 -6.44 -14.54
N GLY A 62 -3.69 -6.37 -15.69
CA GLY A 62 -2.23 -6.33 -15.80
C GLY A 62 -1.63 -5.14 -15.04
N LEU A 63 -2.10 -3.92 -15.34
CA LEU A 63 -1.63 -2.68 -14.71
C LEU A 63 -1.74 -2.73 -13.17
N TRP A 64 -2.91 -3.09 -12.64
CA TRP A 64 -3.14 -3.17 -11.21
C TRP A 64 -2.35 -4.32 -10.56
N GLY A 65 -2.17 -5.42 -11.28
CA GLY A 65 -1.30 -6.53 -10.88
C GLY A 65 0.16 -6.10 -10.72
N ASP A 66 0.67 -5.33 -11.67
CA ASP A 66 2.05 -4.81 -11.65
C ASP A 66 2.27 -3.82 -10.51
N PHE A 67 1.31 -2.92 -10.26
CA PHE A 67 1.36 -2.03 -9.10
C PHE A 67 1.39 -2.81 -7.78
N ALA A 68 0.53 -3.82 -7.63
CA ALA A 68 0.53 -4.66 -6.44
C ALA A 68 1.86 -5.43 -6.26
N LYS A 69 2.44 -5.93 -7.37
CA LYS A 69 3.74 -6.63 -7.36
C LYS A 69 4.87 -5.68 -6.96
N LYS A 70 4.93 -4.49 -7.56
CA LYS A 70 5.94 -3.48 -7.26
C LYS A 70 5.83 -3.00 -5.81
N ALA A 71 4.62 -2.74 -5.32
CA ALA A 71 4.40 -2.33 -3.94
C ALA A 71 4.90 -3.39 -2.94
N ARG A 72 4.60 -4.68 -3.17
CA ARG A 72 5.13 -5.77 -2.33
C ARG A 72 6.65 -5.82 -2.30
N LEU A 73 7.30 -5.71 -3.47
CA LEU A 73 8.77 -5.72 -3.56
C LEU A 73 9.39 -4.54 -2.81
N ILE A 74 8.81 -3.34 -2.92
CA ILE A 74 9.29 -2.15 -2.20
C ILE A 74 9.12 -2.33 -0.69
N ILE A 75 7.99 -2.88 -0.23
CA ILE A 75 7.74 -3.09 1.20
C ILE A 75 8.70 -4.14 1.77
N GLN A 76 8.86 -5.29 1.08
CA GLN A 76 9.78 -6.35 1.49
C GLN A 76 11.24 -5.86 1.49
N GLY A 77 11.66 -5.13 0.46
CA GLY A 77 13.01 -4.55 0.40
C GLY A 77 13.26 -3.41 1.39
N LYS A 78 12.20 -2.79 1.95
CA LYS A 78 12.28 -1.76 2.99
C LYS A 78 12.02 -2.29 4.40
N GLN A 79 11.85 -3.60 4.58
CA GLN A 79 11.90 -4.23 5.89
C GLN A 79 13.36 -4.16 6.38
N ILE A 80 13.78 -2.97 6.79
CA ILE A 80 15.00 -2.76 7.55
C ILE A 80 14.70 -3.35 8.92
N ASP A 81 15.33 -4.49 9.21
CA ASP A 81 15.37 -5.11 10.52
C ASP A 81 15.99 -4.11 11.51
N CYS A 82 15.13 -3.30 12.13
CA CYS A 82 15.45 -2.63 13.37
C CYS A 82 15.07 -3.56 14.52
N THR A 83 15.83 -4.65 14.67
CA THR A 83 15.99 -5.34 15.97
C THR A 83 17.05 -4.63 16.78
#